data_AF-X0XHS5-F1
#
_entry.id   AF-X0XHS5-F1
#
_cell.length_a   1.000
_cell.length_b   1.000
_cell.length_c   1.000
_cell.angle_alpha   90.00
_cell.angle_beta   90.00
_cell.angle_gamma   90.00
#
_symmetry.space_group_name_H-M   'P 1'
#
loop_
_entity.id
_entity.type
_entity.pdbx_description
1 polymer ?
#
loop_
_entity_poly.entity_id
_entity_poly.type
_entity_poly.pdbx_seq_one_letter_code
_entity_poly.pdbx_strand_id
1 'polypeptide(L)'
;MHIKENFDVDAYIICKEYNGISLPHELLNGEYFFTTLHDDLNHIHNNVNENLKIKAKLPRTHAILVELHYQNKILKIDCIPAIELPDDFLLVPDGWKHCKKINLKYEENGLKKLNKKHYGNGTKLILLIKFWNWRLGKPLKSYVIQRLVEEIFMHDEINDWKGAARIFFREAIQLFQKHYKNELILKDRVYTHRSILKDYKVKQINKFNTHLMQAYDLVKKNQWEQLFGK
;
A
#
# COMPACT_ATOMS: atom_id res chain seq x y z
N MET A 1 -16.15 -7.24 -12.96
CA MET A 1 -15.59 -5.99 -12.42
C MET A 1 -14.58 -5.48 -13.43
N HIS A 2 -14.91 -4.42 -14.19
CA HIS A 2 -13.97 -3.77 -15.11
C HIS A 2 -13.08 -2.83 -14.29
N ILE A 3 -11.81 -3.20 -14.11
CA ILE A 3 -10.79 -2.23 -13.66
C ILE A 3 -10.40 -1.45 -14.93
N LYS A 4 -10.86 -0.21 -15.02
CA LYS A 4 -10.68 0.65 -16.19
C LYS A 4 -9.22 1.13 -16.27
N GLU A 5 -8.48 0.59 -17.24
CA GLU A 5 -7.38 1.21 -18.02
C GLU A 5 -6.17 1.88 -17.31
N ASN A 6 -6.02 1.81 -15.98
CA ASN A 6 -4.78 2.24 -15.32
C ASN A 6 -4.49 1.34 -14.12
N PHE A 7 -4.03 0.11 -14.38
CA PHE A 7 -3.42 -0.70 -13.34
C PHE A 7 -1.90 -0.45 -13.38
N ASP A 8 -1.39 0.12 -12.29
CA ASP A 8 0.05 0.22 -12.06
C ASP A 8 0.48 -1.10 -11.39
N VAL A 9 1.50 -1.75 -11.96
CA VAL A 9 2.06 -3.00 -11.42
C VAL A 9 3.19 -2.63 -10.48
N ASP A 10 3.07 -2.99 -9.20
CA ASP A 10 4.21 -2.94 -8.27
C ASP A 10 5.14 -4.13 -8.55
N ALA A 11 6.39 -3.86 -8.95
CA ALA A 11 7.38 -4.90 -9.22
C ALA A 11 8.59 -4.75 -8.29
N TYR A 12 8.82 -5.75 -7.44
CA TYR A 12 10.01 -5.79 -6.58
C TYR A 12 11.19 -6.35 -7.37
N ILE A 13 12.16 -5.50 -7.66
CA ILE A 13 13.35 -5.84 -8.44
C ILE A 13 14.46 -6.24 -7.46
N ILE A 14 14.79 -7.53 -7.45
CA ILE A 14 15.84 -8.05 -6.57
C ILE A 14 17.21 -7.65 -7.13
N CYS A 15 17.82 -6.65 -6.49
CA CYS A 15 19.19 -6.25 -6.76
C CYS A 15 20.11 -7.32 -6.19
N LYS A 16 20.77 -8.10 -7.06
CA LYS A 16 21.84 -8.99 -6.63
C LYS A 16 23.00 -8.12 -6.15
N GLU A 17 23.62 -8.50 -5.03
CA GLU A 17 24.82 -7.82 -4.55
C GLU A 17 25.84 -7.71 -5.69
N TYR A 18 26.29 -6.49 -5.94
CA TYR A 18 27.23 -6.18 -7.02
C TYR A 18 28.52 -7.00 -6.78
N ASN A 19 28.76 -8.01 -7.61
CA ASN A 19 30.01 -8.77 -7.69
C ASN A 19 30.48 -9.47 -6.40
N GLY A 20 29.58 -10.02 -5.58
CA GLY A 20 29.97 -10.82 -4.41
C GLY A 20 30.69 -10.04 -3.30
N ILE A 21 30.62 -8.71 -3.36
CA ILE A 21 31.03 -7.83 -2.27
C ILE A 21 29.77 -7.56 -1.45
N SER A 22 29.68 -8.21 -0.29
CA SER A 22 28.72 -7.86 0.75
C SER A 22 28.94 -6.40 1.12
N LEU A 23 28.08 -5.51 0.62
CA LEU A 23 28.10 -4.11 1.05
C LEU A 23 27.78 -4.06 2.54
N PRO A 24 28.56 -3.31 3.36
CA PRO A 24 28.18 -3.05 4.73
C PRO A 24 26.75 -2.54 4.78
N HIS A 25 25.91 -3.12 5.64
CA HIS A 25 24.50 -2.73 5.78
C HIS A 25 24.31 -1.21 6.01
N GLU A 26 25.30 -0.56 6.60
CA GLU A 26 25.34 0.89 6.88
C GLU A 26 25.35 1.77 5.62
N LEU A 27 25.80 1.21 4.49
CA LEU A 27 25.81 1.90 3.19
C LEU A 27 24.52 1.65 2.38
N LEU A 28 23.68 0.71 2.81
CA LEU A 28 22.42 0.41 2.15
C LEU A 28 21.36 1.46 2.51
N ASN A 29 21.11 2.36 1.57
CA ASN A 29 20.09 3.40 1.67
C ASN A 29 19.34 3.54 0.33
N GLY A 30 18.28 4.35 0.32
CA GLY A 30 17.48 4.52 -0.89
C GLY A 30 18.25 5.10 -2.07
N GLU A 31 19.22 5.97 -1.84
CA GLU A 31 20.12 6.48 -2.88
C GLU A 31 20.82 5.36 -3.62
N TYR A 32 21.46 4.45 -2.87
CA TYR A 32 22.14 3.28 -3.44
C TYR A 32 21.15 2.43 -4.26
N PHE A 33 20.05 2.03 -3.63
CA PHE A 33 19.03 1.18 -4.27
C PHE A 33 18.47 1.79 -5.57
N PHE A 34 18.12 3.07 -5.55
CA PHE A 34 17.54 3.72 -6.72
C PHE A 34 18.55 4.01 -7.81
N THR A 35 19.80 4.32 -7.45
CA THR A 35 20.86 4.51 -8.45
C THR A 35 21.15 3.20 -9.16
N THR A 36 21.35 2.11 -8.41
CA THR A 36 21.57 0.77 -9.00
C THR A 36 20.42 0.36 -9.90
N LEU A 37 19.17 0.47 -9.44
CA LEU A 37 18.02 0.12 -10.27
C LEU A 37 17.88 1.01 -11.51
N HIS A 38 18.16 2.31 -11.37
CA HIS A 38 18.10 3.21 -12.52
C HIS A 38 19.13 2.83 -13.59
N ASP A 39 20.35 2.46 -13.18
CA ASP A 39 21.40 2.02 -14.09
C ASP A 39 21.02 0.70 -14.78
N ASP A 40 20.50 -0.27 -14.03
CA ASP A 40 19.99 -1.53 -14.58
C ASP A 40 18.86 -1.31 -15.59
N LEU A 41 17.89 -0.44 -15.26
CA LEU A 41 16.77 -0.10 -16.15
C LEU A 41 17.25 0.61 -17.43
N ASN A 42 18.26 1.49 -17.33
CA ASN A 42 18.86 2.11 -18.52
C ASN A 42 19.58 1.08 -19.37
N HIS A 43 20.30 0.13 -18.76
CA HIS A 43 20.94 -0.95 -19.49
C HIS A 43 19.89 -1.78 -20.24
N ILE A 44 18.78 -2.14 -19.60
CA ILE A 44 17.67 -2.86 -20.24
C ILE A 44 17.08 -2.04 -21.39
N HIS A 45 16.77 -0.75 -21.18
CA HIS A 45 16.24 0.11 -22.24
C HIS A 45 17.16 0.15 -23.46
N ASN A 46 18.45 0.38 -23.25
CA ASN A 46 19.41 0.62 -24.34
C ASN A 46 19.87 -0.66 -25.04
N ASN A 47 19.94 -1.80 -24.32
CA ASN A 47 20.60 -3.01 -24.83
C ASN A 47 19.69 -4.23 -24.94
N VAL A 48 18.52 -4.23 -24.30
CA VAL A 48 17.64 -5.41 -24.22
C VAL A 48 16.26 -5.15 -24.82
N ASN A 49 15.63 -4.03 -24.44
CA ASN A 49 14.27 -3.70 -24.87
C ASN A 49 14.01 -2.19 -24.87
N GLU A 50 14.10 -1.56 -26.03
CA GLU A 50 13.84 -0.13 -26.25
C GLU A 50 12.40 0.30 -25.91
N ASN A 51 11.45 -0.65 -25.85
CA ASN A 51 10.06 -0.36 -25.49
C ASN A 51 9.85 -0.11 -24.00
N LEU A 52 10.87 -0.40 -23.17
CA LEU A 52 10.88 -0.04 -21.75
C LEU A 52 11.29 1.43 -21.62
N LYS A 53 10.41 2.31 -21.12
CA LYS A 53 10.68 3.74 -20.97
C LYS A 53 10.65 4.16 -19.51
N ILE A 54 11.75 4.73 -19.02
CA ILE A 54 11.82 5.31 -17.67
C ILE A 54 11.14 6.69 -17.69
N LYS A 55 10.11 6.89 -16.85
CA LYS A 55 9.27 8.11 -16.92
C LYS A 55 9.71 9.25 -16.02
N ALA A 56 10.49 8.97 -14.98
CA ALA A 56 10.92 9.97 -14.01
C ALA A 56 12.43 9.91 -13.76
N LYS A 57 13.09 11.09 -13.78
CA LYS A 57 14.45 11.26 -13.26
C LYS A 57 14.39 11.17 -11.74
N LEU A 58 14.88 10.06 -11.19
CA LEU A 58 15.01 9.69 -9.78
C LEU A 58 13.71 9.76 -8.94
N PRO A 59 13.44 8.73 -8.11
CA PRO A 59 12.09 8.51 -7.63
C PRO A 59 11.66 9.45 -6.51
N ARG A 60 10.40 9.88 -6.59
CA ARG A 60 9.83 10.88 -5.67
C ARG A 60 9.46 10.33 -4.29
N THR A 61 9.41 9.01 -4.08
CA THR A 61 9.09 8.43 -2.74
C THR A 61 9.56 6.98 -2.51
N HIS A 62 9.34 6.02 -3.42
CA HIS A 62 9.62 4.59 -3.14
C HIS A 62 9.83 3.67 -4.37
N ALA A 63 9.60 4.13 -5.59
CA ALA A 63 9.69 3.31 -6.81
C ALA A 63 10.10 4.15 -8.02
N ILE A 64 10.76 3.54 -9.00
CA ILE A 64 11.02 4.11 -10.33
C ILE A 64 9.89 3.69 -11.27
N LEU A 65 9.13 4.66 -11.76
CA LEU A 65 8.05 4.40 -12.71
C LEU A 65 8.61 4.14 -14.11
N VAL A 66 8.22 2.99 -14.65
CA VAL A 66 8.57 2.52 -15.99
C VAL A 66 7.29 2.28 -16.79
N GLU A 67 7.33 2.57 -18.09
CA GLU A 67 6.32 2.15 -19.04
C GLU A 67 6.87 1.06 -19.95
N LEU A 68 6.20 -0.09 -20.02
CA LEU A 68 6.47 -1.10 -21.03
C LEU A 68 5.44 -0.97 -22.15
N HIS A 69 5.92 -0.60 -23.33
CA HIS A 69 5.08 -0.45 -24.53
C HIS A 69 5.00 -1.80 -25.25
N TYR A 70 3.81 -2.38 -25.36
CA TYR A 70 3.61 -3.65 -26.06
C TYR A 70 2.38 -3.55 -26.97
N GLN A 71 2.61 -3.60 -28.28
CA GLN A 71 1.58 -3.34 -29.30
C GLN A 71 0.90 -1.98 -29.04
N ASN A 72 -0.43 -1.97 -28.92
CA ASN A 72 -1.23 -0.77 -28.64
C ASN A 72 -1.51 -0.57 -27.14
N LYS A 73 -0.73 -1.21 -26.26
CA LYS A 73 -0.92 -1.15 -24.80
C LYS A 73 0.32 -0.59 -24.12
N ILE A 74 0.08 0.18 -23.07
CA ILE A 74 1.12 0.69 -22.16
C ILE A 74 0.88 0.07 -20.80
N LEU A 75 1.85 -0.70 -20.32
CA LEU A 75 1.87 -1.20 -18.95
C LEU A 75 2.72 -0.28 -18.09
N LYS A 76 2.13 0.28 -17.04
CA LYS A 76 2.85 1.09 -16.05
C LYS A 76 3.32 0.18 -14.93
N ILE A 77 4.60 0.28 -14.58
CA ILE A 77 5.24 -0.55 -13.57
C ILE A 77 5.98 0.36 -12.60
N ASP A 78 5.61 0.29 -11.33
CA ASP A 78 6.36 0.87 -10.22
C ASP A 78 7.46 -0.13 -9.81
N CYS A 79 8.68 0.09 -10.31
CA CYS A 79 9.82 -0.75 -9.99
C CYS A 79 10.40 -0.35 -8.63
N ILE A 80 10.27 -1.23 -7.65
CA ILE A 80 10.76 -1.06 -6.28
C ILE A 80 12.04 -1.89 -6.13
N PRO A 81 13.21 -1.28 -5.94
CA PRO A 81 14.43 -2.05 -5.74
C PRO A 81 14.41 -2.72 -4.36
N ALA A 82 14.94 -3.92 -4.29
CA ALA A 82 14.91 -4.75 -3.09
C ALA A 82 16.15 -5.62 -2.95
N ILE A 83 16.57 -5.89 -1.71
CA ILE A 83 17.49 -6.97 -1.38
C ILE A 83 16.70 -8.04 -0.62
N GLU A 84 16.91 -9.29 -1.00
CA GLU A 84 16.35 -10.42 -0.28
C GLU A 84 17.15 -10.66 1.00
N LEU A 85 16.43 -10.78 2.12
CA LEU A 85 16.97 -11.12 3.43
C LEU A 85 16.51 -12.53 3.81
N PRO A 86 17.14 -13.17 4.81
CA PRO A 86 16.63 -14.42 5.37
C PRO A 86 15.15 -14.34 5.77
N ASP A 87 14.49 -15.50 5.79
CA ASP A 87 13.08 -15.68 6.17
C ASP A 87 12.07 -14.92 5.28
N ASP A 88 12.33 -14.87 3.96
CA ASP A 88 11.45 -14.26 2.94
C ASP A 88 11.20 -12.76 3.14
N PHE A 89 12.08 -12.07 3.86
CA PHE A 89 11.97 -10.64 4.02
C PHE A 89 12.70 -9.91 2.89
N LEU A 90 12.21 -8.73 2.56
CA LEU A 90 12.90 -7.82 1.65
C LEU A 90 13.31 -6.56 2.40
N LEU A 91 14.51 -6.09 2.14
CA LEU A 91 14.92 -4.73 2.45
C LEU A 91 14.61 -3.84 1.24
N VAL A 92 13.76 -2.83 1.44
CA VAL A 92 13.34 -1.91 0.37
C VAL A 92 13.54 -0.47 0.82
N PRO A 93 13.76 0.48 -0.10
CA PRO A 93 13.83 1.88 0.26
C PRO A 93 12.49 2.41 0.79
N ASP A 94 12.57 3.26 1.82
CA ASP A 94 11.45 4.05 2.34
C ASP A 94 11.82 5.53 2.25
N GLY A 95 12.03 5.98 1.01
CA GLY A 95 12.64 7.26 0.70
C GLY A 95 14.15 7.16 0.48
N TRP A 96 14.80 8.32 0.27
CA TRP A 96 16.20 8.38 -0.16
C TRP A 96 17.20 7.91 0.90
N LYS A 97 16.92 8.18 2.18
CA LYS A 97 17.87 7.97 3.29
C LYS A 97 17.57 6.75 4.15
N HIS A 98 16.43 6.11 3.96
CA HIS A 98 15.94 5.07 4.85
C HIS A 98 15.55 3.85 4.05
N CYS A 99 15.72 2.69 4.67
CA CYS A 99 15.18 1.43 4.20
C CYS A 99 14.24 0.87 5.26
N LYS A 100 13.32 0.02 4.82
CA LYS A 100 12.43 -0.73 5.71
C LYS A 100 12.43 -2.20 5.30
N LYS A 101 12.18 -3.05 6.28
CA LYS A 101 11.96 -4.47 6.08
C LYS A 101 10.48 -4.70 5.77
N ILE A 102 10.19 -5.47 4.72
CA ILE A 102 8.84 -5.90 4.35
C ILE A 102 8.80 -7.42 4.18
N ASN A 103 7.61 -8.01 4.25
CA ASN A 103 7.41 -9.42 3.94
C ASN A 103 6.11 -9.57 3.13
N LEU A 104 6.25 -9.84 1.83
CA LEU A 104 5.12 -9.91 0.90
C LEU A 104 4.16 -11.06 1.27
N LYS A 105 4.71 -12.19 1.75
CA LYS A 105 3.89 -13.33 2.20
C LYS A 105 3.01 -12.95 3.38
N TYR A 106 3.53 -12.16 4.33
CA TYR A 106 2.72 -11.68 5.44
C TYR A 106 1.59 -10.79 4.95
N GLU A 107 1.85 -9.89 3.99
CA GLU A 107 0.86 -9.02 3.35
C GLU A 107 -0.27 -9.82 2.66
N GLU A 108 0.12 -10.77 1.81
CA GLU A 108 -0.81 -11.64 1.08
C GLU A 108 -1.61 -12.54 2.01
N ASN A 109 -0.99 -13.10 3.05
CA ASN A 109 -1.64 -14.04 3.96
C ASN A 109 -2.82 -13.41 4.72
N GLY A 110 -2.71 -12.14 5.12
CA GLY A 110 -3.83 -11.44 5.76
C GLY A 110 -5.02 -11.27 4.83
N LEU A 111 -4.76 -10.83 3.59
CA LEU A 111 -5.80 -10.67 2.57
C LEU A 111 -6.42 -12.02 2.19
N LYS A 112 -5.60 -13.06 2.06
CA LYS A 112 -6.05 -14.44 1.78
C LYS A 112 -6.95 -14.96 2.88
N LYS A 113 -6.59 -14.75 4.16
CA LYS A 113 -7.43 -15.14 5.32
C LYS A 113 -8.78 -14.41 5.29
N LEU A 114 -8.75 -13.09 5.11
CA LEU A 114 -9.97 -12.28 5.04
C LEU A 114 -10.88 -12.73 3.88
N ASN A 115 -10.32 -12.93 2.69
CA ASN A 115 -11.08 -13.39 1.53
C ASN A 115 -11.58 -14.81 1.67
N LYS A 116 -10.84 -15.70 2.33
CA LYS A 116 -11.31 -17.06 2.63
C LYS A 116 -12.54 -17.01 3.55
N LYS A 117 -12.53 -16.14 4.57
CA LYS A 117 -13.67 -15.93 5.47
C LYS A 117 -14.89 -15.37 4.72
N HIS A 118 -14.66 -14.38 3.85
CA HIS A 118 -15.73 -13.60 3.21
C HIS A 118 -15.94 -13.91 1.73
N TYR A 119 -15.58 -15.11 1.27
CA TYR A 119 -15.77 -15.56 -0.11
C TYR A 119 -15.29 -14.54 -1.18
N GLY A 120 -14.13 -13.93 -0.95
CA GLY A 120 -13.52 -12.92 -1.83
C GLY A 120 -14.08 -11.50 -1.71
N ASN A 121 -15.06 -11.25 -0.83
CA ASN A 121 -15.64 -9.92 -0.63
C ASN A 121 -14.73 -8.97 0.15
N GLY A 122 -13.72 -9.48 0.86
CA GLY A 122 -12.70 -8.66 1.54
C GLY A 122 -11.97 -7.72 0.59
N THR A 123 -11.46 -8.24 -0.53
CA THR A 123 -10.81 -7.42 -1.57
C THR A 123 -11.75 -6.37 -2.16
N LYS A 124 -13.01 -6.73 -2.43
CA LYS A 124 -14.00 -5.80 -2.99
C LYS A 124 -14.29 -4.65 -2.02
N LEU A 125 -14.41 -4.96 -0.72
CA LEU A 125 -14.58 -3.94 0.32
C LEU A 125 -13.36 -3.04 0.43
N ILE A 126 -12.14 -3.60 0.40
CA ILE A 126 -10.90 -2.80 0.38
C ILE A 126 -10.90 -1.83 -0.81
N LEU A 127 -11.30 -2.26 -2.00
CA LEU A 127 -11.38 -1.40 -3.17
C LEU A 127 -12.41 -0.28 -2.99
N LEU A 128 -13.60 -0.60 -2.45
CA LEU A 128 -14.64 0.38 -2.16
C LEU A 128 -14.13 1.47 -1.18
N ILE A 129 -13.48 1.06 -0.09
CA ILE A 129 -12.92 2.00 0.88
C ILE A 129 -11.73 2.78 0.32
N LYS A 130 -10.86 2.14 -0.49
CA LYS A 130 -9.77 2.84 -1.19
C LYS A 130 -10.31 3.91 -2.13
N PHE A 131 -11.41 3.64 -2.82
CA PHE A 131 -12.07 4.63 -3.67
C PHE A 131 -12.62 5.82 -2.87
N TRP A 132 -13.29 5.57 -1.73
CA TRP A 132 -13.69 6.65 -0.82
C TRP A 132 -12.49 7.48 -0.33
N ASN A 133 -11.41 6.82 0.12
CA ASN A 133 -10.16 7.48 0.51
C ASN A 133 -9.54 8.29 -0.64
N TRP A 134 -9.61 7.80 -1.88
CA TRP A 134 -9.15 8.53 -3.06
C TRP A 134 -9.94 9.82 -3.29
N ARG A 135 -11.27 9.79 -3.15
CA ARG A 135 -12.12 11.00 -3.27
C ARG A 135 -11.76 12.09 -2.25
N LEU A 136 -11.15 11.71 -1.13
CA LEU A 136 -10.66 12.63 -0.09
C LEU A 136 -9.22 13.13 -0.34
N GLY A 137 -8.62 12.78 -1.48
CA GLY A 137 -7.23 13.11 -1.79
C GLY A 137 -6.20 12.15 -1.17
N LYS A 138 -6.58 10.88 -0.94
CA LYS A 138 -5.73 9.81 -0.40
C LYS A 138 -5.05 10.15 0.95
N PRO A 139 -5.79 10.57 2.00
CA PRO A 139 -5.20 10.91 3.30
C PRO A 139 -4.47 9.74 3.97
N LEU A 140 -4.87 8.48 3.69
CA LEU A 140 -4.15 7.29 4.13
C LEU A 140 -3.56 6.50 2.97
N LYS A 141 -2.46 5.79 3.25
CA LYS A 141 -1.83 4.83 2.34
C LYS A 141 -2.77 3.63 2.16
N SER A 142 -2.75 3.04 0.96
CA SER A 142 -3.51 1.84 0.60
C SER A 142 -3.35 0.69 1.60
N TYR A 143 -2.13 0.52 2.13
CA TYR A 143 -1.82 -0.48 3.14
C TYR A 143 -2.60 -0.27 4.45
N VAL A 144 -2.73 0.96 4.93
CA VAL A 144 -3.47 1.25 6.17
C VAL A 144 -4.95 0.95 6.00
N ILE A 145 -5.52 1.27 4.83
CA ILE A 145 -6.91 0.93 4.50
C ILE A 145 -7.13 -0.58 4.49
N GLN A 146 -6.23 -1.34 3.86
CA GLN A 146 -6.30 -2.80 3.90
C GLN A 146 -6.24 -3.33 5.33
N ARG A 147 -5.28 -2.86 6.13
CA ARG A 147 -5.13 -3.30 7.53
C ARG A 147 -6.35 -2.98 8.39
N LEU A 148 -6.98 -1.83 8.19
CA LEU A 148 -8.24 -1.47 8.86
C LEU A 148 -9.36 -2.46 8.50
N VAL A 149 -9.56 -2.73 7.21
CA VAL A 149 -10.61 -3.66 6.76
C VAL A 149 -10.34 -5.07 7.31
N GLU A 150 -9.11 -5.55 7.26
CA GLU A 150 -8.76 -6.84 7.85
C GLU A 150 -8.99 -6.87 9.36
N GLU A 151 -8.53 -5.88 10.11
CA GLU A 151 -8.70 -5.83 11.56
C GLU A 151 -10.17 -5.89 11.97
N ILE A 152 -11.02 -5.14 11.29
CA ILE A 152 -12.46 -5.06 11.57
C ILE A 152 -13.15 -6.37 11.15
N PHE A 153 -12.98 -6.78 9.90
CA PHE A 153 -13.75 -7.90 9.33
C PHE A 153 -13.15 -9.28 9.58
N MET A 154 -12.00 -9.39 10.25
CA MET A 154 -11.63 -10.66 10.86
C MET A 154 -12.59 -11.06 11.98
N HIS A 155 -13.22 -10.08 12.65
CA HIS A 155 -14.17 -10.30 13.74
C HIS A 155 -15.63 -10.07 13.35
N ASP A 156 -15.90 -9.30 12.30
CA ASP A 156 -17.24 -9.03 11.77
C ASP A 156 -17.55 -9.78 10.45
N GLU A 157 -18.82 -9.72 10.02
CA GLU A 157 -19.32 -10.30 8.77
C GLU A 157 -19.52 -9.27 7.64
N ILE A 158 -19.27 -9.68 6.40
CA ILE A 158 -19.56 -8.89 5.18
C ILE A 158 -20.82 -9.46 4.51
N ASN A 159 -21.98 -9.17 5.09
CA ASN A 159 -23.28 -9.66 4.58
C ASN A 159 -23.80 -8.85 3.38
N ASP A 160 -23.73 -7.53 3.47
CA ASP A 160 -24.11 -6.61 2.40
C ASP A 160 -23.20 -5.37 2.39
N TRP A 161 -23.09 -4.71 1.23
CA TRP A 161 -22.14 -3.61 1.05
C TRP A 161 -22.47 -2.38 1.92
N LYS A 162 -23.75 -2.09 2.16
CA LYS A 162 -24.18 -0.95 2.98
C LYS A 162 -23.93 -1.25 4.46
N GLY A 163 -24.26 -2.45 4.91
CA GLY A 163 -23.95 -2.95 6.25
C GLY A 163 -22.46 -2.94 6.54
N ALA A 164 -21.66 -3.51 5.63
CA ALA A 164 -20.20 -3.53 5.75
C ALA A 164 -19.60 -2.12 5.78
N ALA A 165 -20.05 -1.19 4.94
CA ALA A 165 -19.58 0.20 5.01
C ALA A 165 -19.94 0.86 6.35
N ARG A 166 -21.15 0.62 6.90
CA ARG A 166 -21.52 1.14 8.22
C ARG A 166 -20.63 0.59 9.33
N ILE A 167 -20.41 -0.72 9.35
CA ILE A 167 -19.52 -1.39 10.31
C ILE A 167 -18.11 -0.81 10.18
N PHE A 168 -17.58 -0.75 8.95
CA PHE A 168 -16.25 -0.21 8.68
C PHE A 168 -16.06 1.19 9.30
N PHE A 169 -16.94 2.15 8.99
CA PHE A 169 -16.77 3.51 9.50
C PHE A 169 -16.91 3.58 11.02
N ARG A 170 -17.86 2.84 11.61
CA ARG A 170 -18.06 2.78 13.07
C ARG A 170 -16.82 2.23 13.79
N GLU A 171 -16.36 1.05 13.37
CA GLU A 171 -15.25 0.36 14.03
C GLU A 171 -13.91 1.07 13.77
N ALA A 172 -13.72 1.66 12.59
CA ALA A 172 -12.53 2.47 12.30
C ALA A 172 -12.43 3.69 13.24
N ILE A 173 -13.55 4.37 13.54
CA ILE A 173 -13.57 5.47 14.52
C ILE A 173 -13.13 4.96 15.90
N GLN A 174 -13.65 3.80 16.35
CA GLN A 174 -13.28 3.21 17.64
C GLN A 174 -11.80 2.85 17.70
N LEU A 175 -11.24 2.29 16.62
CA LEU A 175 -9.81 2.00 16.52
C LEU A 175 -8.98 3.29 16.66
N PHE A 176 -9.37 4.38 15.99
CA PHE A 176 -8.67 5.66 16.12
C PHE A 176 -8.81 6.25 17.54
N GLN A 177 -9.95 6.07 18.21
CA GLN A 177 -10.11 6.46 19.62
C GLN A 177 -9.15 5.70 20.55
N LYS A 178 -9.00 4.39 20.35
CA LYS A 178 -8.00 3.58 21.07
C LYS A 178 -6.58 4.06 20.80
N HIS A 179 -6.26 4.42 19.55
CA HIS A 179 -4.97 5.00 19.20
C HIS A 179 -4.68 6.30 19.96
N TYR A 180 -5.66 7.21 20.11
CA TYR A 180 -5.47 8.43 20.89
C TYR A 180 -5.25 8.18 22.39
N LYS A 181 -5.68 7.02 22.90
CA LYS A 181 -5.39 6.55 24.26
C LYS A 181 -4.04 5.82 24.38
N ASN A 182 -3.21 5.90 23.34
CA ASN A 182 -1.94 5.20 23.22
C ASN A 182 -2.05 3.66 23.26
N GLU A 183 -3.22 3.11 22.94
CA GLU A 183 -3.37 1.66 22.80
C GLU A 183 -2.71 1.19 21.50
N LEU A 184 -2.02 0.05 21.58
CA LEU A 184 -1.37 -0.56 20.41
C LEU A 184 -2.41 -1.23 19.50
N ILE A 185 -2.91 -0.44 18.55
CA ILE A 185 -3.82 -0.91 17.49
C ILE A 185 -3.12 -1.06 16.14
N LEU A 186 -3.70 -1.84 15.23
CA LEU A 186 -3.21 -2.02 13.85
C LEU A 186 -1.70 -2.26 13.80
N LYS A 187 -1.26 -3.32 14.49
CA LYS A 187 0.16 -3.67 14.57
C LYS A 187 0.76 -3.83 13.16
N ASP A 188 1.95 -3.27 12.98
CA ASP A 188 2.77 -3.51 11.80
C ASP A 188 3.14 -5.01 11.75
N ARG A 189 3.05 -5.62 10.56
CA ARG A 189 3.27 -7.06 10.40
C ARG A 189 4.73 -7.47 10.55
N VAL A 190 5.65 -6.54 10.30
CA VAL A 190 7.08 -6.74 10.48
C VAL A 190 7.50 -6.22 11.84
N TYR A 191 7.04 -5.02 12.22
CA TYR A 191 7.40 -4.36 13.47
C TYR A 191 6.24 -4.40 14.48
N THR A 192 5.92 -5.59 15.00
CA THR A 192 4.70 -5.86 15.77
C THR A 192 4.53 -5.07 17.08
N HIS A 193 5.59 -4.42 17.57
CA HIS A 193 5.60 -3.56 18.74
C HIS A 193 5.13 -2.11 18.47
N ARG A 194 4.83 -1.75 17.21
CA ARG A 194 4.33 -0.42 16.83
C ARG A 194 3.07 -0.50 15.97
N SER A 195 2.26 0.55 16.05
CA SER A 195 1.12 0.77 15.16
C SER A 195 1.58 1.27 13.80
N ILE A 196 0.93 0.84 12.72
CA ILE A 196 1.14 1.38 11.36
C ILE A 196 0.73 2.86 11.25
N LEU A 197 0.00 3.40 12.23
CA LEU A 197 -0.37 4.82 12.29
C LEU A 197 0.78 5.71 12.83
N LYS A 198 1.83 5.11 13.41
CA LYS A 198 2.95 5.86 14.01
C LYS A 198 3.72 6.73 13.00
N ASP A 199 3.68 6.35 11.72
CA ASP A 199 4.37 7.08 10.65
C ASP A 199 3.59 8.33 10.17
N TYR A 200 2.41 8.59 10.74
CA TYR A 200 1.58 9.74 10.37
C TYR A 200 1.70 10.87 11.38
N LYS A 201 1.68 12.10 10.88
CA LYS A 201 1.56 13.28 11.75
C LYS A 201 0.18 13.28 12.41
N VAL A 202 0.10 13.71 13.67
CA VAL A 202 -1.16 13.85 14.43
C VAL A 202 -2.22 14.62 13.63
N LYS A 203 -1.85 15.70 12.94
CA LYS A 203 -2.76 16.46 12.07
C LYS A 203 -3.39 15.62 10.95
N GLN A 204 -2.63 14.69 10.35
CA GLN A 204 -3.13 13.79 9.30
C GLN A 204 -4.11 12.76 9.89
N ILE A 205 -3.77 12.18 11.04
CA ILE A 205 -4.63 11.24 11.77
C ILE A 205 -5.94 11.91 12.17
N ASN A 206 -5.89 13.12 12.75
CA ASN A 206 -7.06 13.90 13.12
C ASN A 206 -7.94 14.21 11.91
N LYS A 207 -7.34 14.67 10.81
CA LYS A 207 -8.07 14.96 9.57
C LYS A 207 -8.79 13.72 9.05
N PHE A 208 -8.12 12.57 9.03
CA PHE A 208 -8.73 11.33 8.59
C PHE A 208 -9.86 10.88 9.52
N ASN A 209 -9.68 10.98 10.84
CA ASN A 209 -10.73 10.66 11.80
C ASN A 209 -11.98 11.55 11.61
N THR A 210 -11.81 12.84 11.31
CA THR A 210 -12.92 13.73 10.94
C THR A 210 -13.66 13.21 9.70
N HIS A 211 -12.94 12.76 8.68
CA HIS A 211 -13.57 12.17 7.50
C HIS A 211 -14.30 10.86 7.79
N LEU A 212 -13.78 10.02 8.68
CA LEU A 212 -14.48 8.82 9.15
C LEU A 212 -15.80 9.18 9.84
N MET A 213 -15.80 10.16 10.75
CA MET A 213 -16.99 10.60 11.46
C MET A 213 -18.04 11.17 10.50
N GLN A 214 -17.62 12.05 9.57
CA GLN A 214 -18.49 12.56 8.51
C GLN A 214 -19.08 11.43 7.66
N ALA A 215 -18.24 10.44 7.31
CA ALA A 215 -18.71 9.31 6.52
C ALA A 215 -19.70 8.44 7.28
N TYR A 216 -19.47 8.23 8.58
CA TYR A 216 -20.39 7.51 9.45
C TYR A 216 -21.76 8.20 9.54
N ASP A 217 -21.79 9.54 9.63
CA ASP A 217 -23.04 10.30 9.63
C ASP A 217 -23.81 10.16 8.30
N LEU A 218 -23.10 10.16 7.17
CA LEU A 218 -23.71 9.98 5.84
C LEU A 218 -24.31 8.57 5.68
N VAL A 219 -23.59 7.51 6.10
CA VAL A 219 -24.12 6.13 6.01
C VAL A 219 -25.32 5.89 6.93
N LYS A 220 -25.39 6.57 8.08
CA LYS A 220 -26.57 6.53 8.98
C LYS A 220 -27.79 7.16 8.31
N LYS A 221 -27.59 8.21 7.51
CA LYS A 221 -28.63 8.89 6.74
C LYS A 221 -28.91 8.26 5.37
N ASN A 222 -28.29 7.13 5.05
CA ASN A 222 -28.35 6.47 3.74
C ASN A 222 -27.92 7.36 2.56
N GLN A 223 -27.04 8.34 2.79
CA GLN A 223 -26.54 9.28 1.77
C GLN A 223 -25.33 8.70 1.02
N TRP A 224 -25.51 7.55 0.38
CA TRP A 224 -24.44 6.78 -0.27
C TRP A 224 -23.76 7.52 -1.42
N GLU A 225 -24.53 8.28 -2.21
CA GLU A 225 -24.01 9.04 -3.35
C GLU A 225 -22.99 10.12 -2.93
N GLN A 226 -23.15 10.68 -1.72
CA GLN A 226 -22.18 11.65 -1.21
C GLN A 226 -20.83 10.99 -0.93
N LEU A 227 -20.83 9.73 -0.50
CA LEU A 227 -19.63 8.95 -0.20
C LEU A 227 -18.96 8.37 -1.44
N PHE A 228 -19.75 7.79 -2.34
CA PHE A 228 -19.24 6.97 -3.43
C PHE A 228 -19.56 7.52 -4.83
N GLY A 229 -20.25 8.65 -4.94
CA GLY A 229 -20.72 9.16 -6.22
C GLY A 229 -21.97 8.42 -6.70
N LYS A 230 -22.45 8.80 -7.89
CA LYS A 230 -23.55 8.13 -8.58
C LYS A 230 -23.10 6.83 -9.23
#